data_AF-A0AA37SVT7-F1
#
_entry.id   AF-A0AA37SVT7-F1
#
_cell.length_a   1.000
_cell.length_b   1.000
_cell.length_c   1.000
_cell.angle_alpha   90.00
_cell.angle_beta   90.00
_cell.angle_gamma   90.00
#
_symmetry.space_group_name_H-M   'P 1'
#
loop_
_entity.id
_entity.type
_entity.pdbx_description
1 polymer ?
#
loop_
_entity_poly.entity_id
_entity_poly.type
_entity_poly.pdbx_seq_one_letter_code
_entity_poly.pdbx_strand_id
1 'polypeptide(L)'
;MGSWQFRTGYVIMYILFGLFLYFTFMKLLRVDMGPEKFYASNYMKTYAYDYSNIQKIDEQNYGIFKLIVIHLNSKGSLGNRITFIPSYKNYEFFINGHKELFEHLIDKENA
;
A
#
# COMPACT_ATOMS: atom_id res chain seq x y z
N MET A 1 17.61 -13.15 38.65
CA MET A 1 17.83 -13.34 37.20
C MET A 1 19.33 -13.28 36.95
N GLY A 2 19.93 -14.29 36.32
CA GLY A 2 21.34 -14.22 35.92
C GLY A 2 21.53 -13.17 34.82
N SER A 3 22.63 -12.43 34.83
CA SER A 3 22.96 -11.40 33.82
C SER A 3 22.89 -11.95 32.38
N TRP A 4 23.15 -13.24 32.21
CA TRP A 4 23.02 -13.96 30.95
C TRP A 4 21.57 -14.02 30.44
N GLN A 5 20.60 -14.30 31.33
CA GLN A 5 19.18 -14.39 30.97
C GLN A 5 18.62 -13.03 30.50
N PHE A 6 19.05 -11.94 31.15
CA PHE A 6 18.66 -10.58 30.76
C PHE A 6 19.21 -10.21 29.38
N ARG A 7 20.50 -10.49 29.12
CA ARG A 7 21.13 -10.23 27.82
C ARG A 7 20.45 -11.01 26.70
N THR A 8 20.17 -12.29 26.91
CA THR A 8 19.47 -13.12 25.91
C THR A 8 18.06 -12.61 25.65
N GLY A 9 17.30 -12.26 26.70
CA GLY A 9 15.96 -11.69 26.55
C GLY A 9 15.95 -10.39 25.74
N TYR A 10 16.91 -9.49 26.00
CA TYR A 10 17.04 -8.24 25.26
C TYR A 10 17.35 -8.46 23.78
N VAL A 11 18.26 -9.37 23.45
CA VAL A 11 18.61 -9.70 22.05
C VAL A 11 17.40 -10.29 21.32
N ILE A 12 16.65 -11.19 21.96
CA ILE A 12 15.43 -11.76 21.37
C ILE A 12 14.41 -10.65 21.10
N MET A 13 14.15 -9.78 22.08
CA MET A 13 13.23 -8.65 21.90
C MET A 13 13.67 -7.75 20.74
N TYR A 14 14.96 -7.43 20.65
CA TYR A 14 15.50 -6.59 19.58
C TYR A 14 15.31 -7.23 18.20
N ILE A 15 15.58 -8.53 18.06
CA ILE A 15 15.35 -9.27 16.81
C ILE A 15 13.87 -9.29 16.45
N LEU A 16 12.99 -9.58 17.42
CA LEU A 16 11.54 -9.60 17.20
C LEU A 16 11.02 -8.23 16.77
N PHE A 17 11.51 -7.15 17.39
CA PHE A 17 11.15 -5.78 17.02
C PHE A 17 11.65 -5.44 15.61
N GLY A 18 12.89 -5.81 15.26
CA GLY A 18 13.41 -5.66 13.90
C GLY A 18 12.58 -6.42 12.87
N LEU A 19 12.18 -7.65 13.19
CA LEU A 19 11.34 -8.49 12.34
C LEU A 19 9.93 -7.88 12.17
N PHE A 20 9.36 -7.35 13.25
CA PHE A 20 8.09 -6.62 13.23
C PHE A 20 8.14 -5.40 12.31
N LEU A 21 9.19 -4.58 12.42
CA LEU A 21 9.39 -3.44 11.52
C LEU A 21 9.55 -3.90 10.07
N TYR A 22 10.37 -4.94 9.83
CA TYR A 22 10.58 -5.50 8.49
C TYR A 22 9.25 -5.91 7.84
N PHE A 23 8.42 -6.69 8.53
CA PHE A 23 7.13 -7.13 7.99
C PHE A 23 6.11 -6.00 7.85
N THR A 24 6.22 -4.93 8.63
CA THR A 24 5.35 -3.77 8.54
C THR A 24 5.71 -2.93 7.31
N PHE A 25 6.97 -2.59 7.11
CA PHE A 25 7.41 -1.72 6.02
C PHE A 25 7.50 -2.45 4.67
N MET A 26 7.90 -3.72 4.63
CA MET A 26 8.05 -4.45 3.36
C MET A 26 6.72 -4.79 2.68
N LYS A 27 5.58 -4.62 3.37
CA LYS A 27 4.25 -4.75 2.76
C LYS A 27 3.81 -3.48 2.04
N LEU A 28 4.46 -2.34 2.31
CA LEU A 28 4.13 -1.07 1.68
C LEU A 28 4.83 -0.99 0.32
N LEU A 29 4.02 -0.94 -0.73
CA LEU A 29 4.48 -0.67 -2.08
C LEU A 29 4.56 0.84 -2.28
N ARG A 30 5.50 1.28 -3.10
CA ARG A 30 5.50 2.63 -3.64
C ARG A 30 4.58 2.68 -4.85
N VAL A 31 3.62 3.59 -4.87
CA VAL A 31 2.72 3.80 -6.01
C VAL A 31 2.94 5.19 -6.59
N ASP A 32 3.24 5.25 -7.88
CA ASP A 32 3.33 6.48 -8.65
C ASP A 32 2.17 6.49 -9.66
N MET A 33 1.23 7.43 -9.50
CA MET A 33 0.06 7.55 -10.38
C MET A 33 0.38 8.51 -11.54
N GLY A 34 0.31 8.00 -12.77
CA GLY A 34 0.44 8.78 -14.01
C GLY A 34 -0.91 8.98 -14.71
N PRO A 35 -0.97 9.79 -15.77
CA PRO A 35 -2.23 10.13 -16.44
C PRO A 35 -2.94 8.95 -17.12
N GLU A 36 -2.18 8.00 -17.69
CA GLU A 36 -2.78 6.82 -18.37
C GLU A 36 -2.74 5.55 -17.53
N LYS A 37 -1.66 5.37 -16.77
CA LYS A 37 -1.38 4.17 -15.97
C LYS A 37 -0.79 4.55 -14.63
N PHE A 38 -0.98 3.67 -13.64
CA PHE A 38 -0.27 3.78 -12.37
C PHE A 38 0.81 2.71 -12.27
N TYR A 39 1.87 3.04 -11.55
CA TYR A 39 3.04 2.19 -11.37
C TYR A 39 3.13 1.79 -9.91
N ALA A 40 3.22 0.50 -9.63
CA ALA A 40 3.49 0.00 -8.30
C ALA A 40 4.87 -0.64 -8.25
N SER A 41 5.62 -0.33 -7.19
CA SER A 41 7.00 -0.77 -6.99
C SER A 41 7.18 -1.36 -5.60
N ASN A 42 7.85 -2.52 -5.54
CA ASN A 42 8.35 -3.08 -4.29
C ASN A 42 9.80 -2.64 -4.00
N TYR A 43 10.19 -1.46 -4.53
CA TYR A 43 11.55 -0.90 -4.53
C TYR A 43 12.61 -1.70 -5.31
N MET A 44 12.35 -2.97 -5.60
CA MET A 44 13.21 -3.83 -6.43
C MET A 44 12.72 -3.89 -7.89
N LYS A 45 11.40 -3.94 -8.07
CA LYS A 45 10.73 -4.07 -9.37
C LYS A 45 9.54 -3.15 -9.43
N THR A 46 9.32 -2.53 -10.58
CA THR A 46 8.21 -1.62 -10.84
C THR A 46 7.35 -2.20 -11.97
N TYR A 47 6.04 -2.20 -11.78
CA TYR A 47 5.07 -2.71 -12.75
C TYR A 47 4.01 -1.66 -13.02
N ALA A 48 3.63 -1.53 -14.30
CA ALA A 48 2.57 -0.64 -14.74
C ALA A 48 1.22 -1.37 -14.75
N TYR A 49 0.18 -0.67 -14.34
CA TYR A 49 -1.19 -1.17 -14.24
C TYR A 49 -2.16 -0.15 -14.83
N ASP A 50 -3.17 -0.65 -15.53
CA ASP A 50 -4.27 0.18 -16.06
C ASP A 50 -5.32 0.43 -14.97
N TYR A 51 -5.85 1.66 -14.92
CA TYR A 51 -6.88 2.06 -13.95
C TYR A 51 -8.17 1.22 -14.07
N SER A 52 -8.50 0.76 -15.28
CA SER A 52 -9.64 -0.13 -15.53
C SER A 52 -9.54 -1.49 -14.84
N ASN A 53 -8.33 -1.93 -14.48
CA ASN A 53 -8.12 -3.19 -13.75
C ASN A 53 -8.38 -3.02 -12.24
N ILE A 54 -8.60 -1.81 -11.75
CA ILE A 54 -8.96 -1.59 -10.35
C ILE A 54 -10.37 -2.11 -10.11
N GLN A 55 -10.50 -3.01 -9.14
CA GLN A 55 -11.78 -3.54 -8.68
C GLN A 55 -12.42 -2.62 -7.65
N LYS A 56 -11.63 -2.19 -6.66
CA LYS A 56 -12.04 -1.27 -5.60
C LYS A 56 -10.83 -0.63 -4.94
N ILE A 57 -11.05 0.50 -4.28
CA ILE A 57 -10.05 1.22 -3.51
C ILE A 57 -10.61 1.35 -2.08
N ASP A 58 -9.91 0.79 -1.11
CA ASP A 58 -10.25 0.96 0.31
C ASP A 58 -9.31 2.02 0.91
N GLU A 59 -9.88 3.07 1.51
CA GLU A 59 -9.15 4.06 2.30
C GLU A 59 -9.31 3.75 3.80
N GLN A 60 -8.20 3.48 4.50
CA GLN A 60 -8.18 3.29 5.94
C GLN A 60 -7.49 4.49 6.60
N ASN A 61 -8.22 5.20 7.45
CA ASN A 61 -7.67 6.34 8.17
C ASN A 61 -7.18 5.90 9.57
N TYR A 62 -5.87 5.93 9.79
CA TYR A 62 -5.23 5.62 11.08
C TYR A 62 -4.97 6.88 11.92
N GLY A 63 -5.61 8.00 11.60
CA GLY A 63 -5.50 9.28 12.30
C GLY A 63 -4.27 10.09 11.88
N ILE A 64 -3.07 9.51 11.98
CA ILE A 64 -1.81 10.18 11.62
C ILE A 64 -1.42 9.99 10.14
N PHE A 65 -1.88 8.91 9.52
CA PHE A 65 -1.69 8.63 8.10
C PHE A 65 -2.92 7.91 7.54
N LYS A 66 -3.12 8.04 6.24
CA LYS A 66 -4.07 7.22 5.49
C LYS A 66 -3.32 6.04 4.89
N LEU A 67 -3.96 4.88 4.86
CA LEU A 67 -3.48 3.69 4.18
C LEU A 67 -4.46 3.38 3.05
N ILE A 68 -3.96 3.31 1.83
CA ILE A 68 -4.78 2.98 0.66
C ILE A 68 -4.50 1.54 0.25
N VAL A 69 -5.57 0.79 0.02
CA VAL A 69 -5.51 -0.57 -0.52
C VAL A 69 -6.24 -0.60 -1.86
N ILE A 70 -5.49 -0.73 -2.95
CA ILE A 70 -6.04 -0.94 -4.29
C ILE A 70 -6.19 -2.45 -4.51
N HIS A 71 -7.41 -2.87 -4.79
CA HIS A 71 -7.73 -4.25 -5.16
C HIS A 71 -7.80 -4.35 -6.68
N LEU A 72 -7.07 -5.32 -7.26
CA LEU A 72 -7.07 -5.57 -8.71
C LEU A 72 -8.08 -6.67 -9.06
N ASN A 73 -8.74 -6.53 -10.22
CA ASN A 73 -9.65 -7.56 -10.74
C ASN A 73 -8.89 -8.86 -11.09
N SER A 74 -7.65 -8.73 -11.59
CA SER A 74 -6.78 -9.88 -11.90
C SER A 74 -5.48 -9.88 -11.09
N LYS A 75 -4.89 -11.06 -10.92
CA LYS A 75 -3.62 -11.23 -10.20
C LYS A 75 -2.49 -10.57 -10.99
N GLY A 76 -2.06 -9.38 -10.55
CA GLY A 76 -0.92 -8.67 -11.10
C GLY A 76 0.42 -9.27 -10.69
N SER A 77 1.52 -8.73 -11.24
CA SER A 77 2.89 -9.19 -10.92
C SER A 77 3.30 -8.97 -9.45
N LEU A 78 2.75 -7.95 -8.79
CA LEU A 78 2.91 -7.68 -7.36
C LEU A 78 1.79 -8.31 -6.49
N GLY A 79 0.94 -9.15 -7.07
CA GLY A 79 -0.23 -9.73 -6.41
C GLY A 79 -1.53 -9.05 -6.82
N ASN A 80 -2.59 -9.31 -6.05
CA ASN A 80 -3.94 -8.80 -6.28
C ASN A 80 -4.29 -7.58 -5.40
N ARG A 81 -3.40 -7.19 -4.49
CA ARG A 81 -3.59 -6.08 -3.56
C ARG A 81 -2.35 -5.23 -3.53
N ILE A 82 -2.53 -3.93 -3.71
CA ILE A 82 -1.46 -2.94 -3.66
C ILE A 82 -1.75 -2.03 -2.48
N THR A 83 -0.92 -2.13 -1.44
CA THR A 83 -1.07 -1.33 -0.22
C THR A 83 0.02 -0.27 -0.18
N PHE A 84 -0.36 0.99 -0.03
CA PHE A 84 0.59 2.10 0.04
C PHE A 84 0.07 3.23 0.94
N ILE A 85 1.00 4.07 1.39
CA ILE A 85 0.67 5.29 2.14
C ILE A 85 0.78 6.46 1.16
N PRO A 86 -0.33 7.11 0.77
CA PRO A 86 -0.29 8.27 -0.09
C PRO A 86 0.29 9.50 0.61
N SER A 87 0.88 10.40 -0.18
CA SER A 87 0.95 11.81 0.23
C SER A 87 -0.45 12.40 0.10
N TYR A 88 -1.05 12.79 1.23
CA TYR A 88 -2.42 13.28 1.30
C TYR A 88 -2.74 14.35 0.24
N LYS A 89 -1.88 15.39 0.14
CA LYS A 89 -2.06 16.49 -0.81
C LYS A 89 -1.99 16.03 -2.27
N ASN A 90 -1.02 15.18 -2.60
CA ASN A 90 -0.82 14.74 -3.99
C ASN A 90 -1.94 13.78 -4.42
N TYR A 91 -2.35 12.90 -3.51
CA TYR A 91 -3.42 11.94 -3.79
C TYR A 91 -4.76 12.64 -4.00
N GLU A 92 -5.17 13.52 -3.09
CA GLU A 92 -6.43 14.26 -3.26
C GLU A 92 -6.40 15.16 -4.49
N PHE A 93 -5.28 15.82 -4.77
CA PHE A 93 -5.14 16.62 -6.00
C PHE A 93 -5.30 15.75 -7.25
N PHE A 94 -4.68 14.57 -7.28
CA PHE A 94 -4.76 13.64 -8.40
C PHE A 94 -6.17 13.08 -8.60
N ILE A 95 -6.81 12.58 -7.54
CA ILE A 95 -8.18 12.02 -7.61
C ILE A 95 -9.18 13.10 -8.04
N ASN A 96 -9.06 14.32 -7.53
CA ASN A 96 -9.96 15.40 -7.91
C ASN A 96 -9.73 15.91 -9.33
N GLY A 97 -8.49 15.88 -9.82
CA GLY A 97 -8.14 16.29 -11.19
C GLY A 97 -8.44 15.24 -12.26
N HIS A 98 -8.57 13.97 -11.87
CA HIS A 98 -8.74 12.83 -12.78
C HIS A 98 -9.91 11.92 -12.38
N LYS A 99 -11.07 12.51 -12.05
CA LYS A 99 -12.25 11.75 -11.62
C LYS A 99 -12.72 10.75 -12.69
N GLU A 100 -12.52 11.09 -13.96
CA GLU A 100 -12.84 10.26 -15.13
C GLU A 100 -12.17 8.88 -15.09
N LEU A 101 -10.98 8.77 -14.49
CA LEU A 101 -10.24 7.50 -14.40
C LEU A 101 -10.84 6.51 -13.39
N PHE A 102 -11.77 6.98 -12.55
CA PHE A 102 -12.35 6.21 -11.45
C PHE A 102 -13.87 6.05 -11.57
N GLU A 103 -14.49 6.54 -12.65
CA GLU A 103 -15.95 6.44 -12.86
C GLU A 103 -16.44 5.00 -12.80
N HIS A 104 -15.68 4.05 -13.35
CA HIS A 104 -16.01 2.61 -13.34
C HIS A 104 -16.07 1.99 -11.93
N LEU A 105 -15.52 2.67 -10.92
CA LEU A 105 -15.61 2.24 -9.53
C LEU A 105 -16.92 2.67 -8.87
N ILE A 106 -17.46 3.82 -9.28
CA ILE A 106 -18.73 4.37 -8.75
C ILE A 106 -19.91 3.52 -9.24
N ASP A 107 -19.87 3.08 -10.50
CA ASP A 107 -20.92 2.23 -11.09
C ASP A 107 -21.00 0.86 -10.40
N LYS A 108 -19.88 0.32 -9.90
CA LYS A 108 -19.83 -0.97 -9.21
C LYS A 108 -20.26 -0.92 -7.75
N GLU A 109 -20.28 0.25 -7.12
CA GLU A 109 -20.78 0.41 -5.75
C GLU A 109 -22.31 0.48 -5.71
N ASN A 110 -22.94 0.89 -6.82
CA ASN A 110 -24.40 1.05 -6.96
C ASN A 110 -25.12 -0.12 -7.65
N ALA A 111 -24.41 -1.21 -7.98
CA ALA A 111 -24.94 -2.41 -8.66
C ALA A 111 -24.86 -3.64 -7.76
#